data_AF-A0A3C0XG48-F1
#
_entry.id   AF-A0A3C0XG48-F1
#
_cell.length_a   1.000
_cell.length_b   1.000
_cell.length_c   1.000
_cell.angle_alpha   90.00
_cell.angle_beta   90.00
_cell.angle_gamma   90.00
#
_symmetry.space_group_name_H-M   'P 1'
#
loop_
_entity.id
_entity.type
_entity.pdbx_description
1 polymer ?
#
loop_
_entity_poly.entity_id
_entity_poly.type
_entity_poly.pdbx_seq_one_letter_code
_entity_poly.pdbx_strand_id
1 'polypeptide(L)'
;MRRAATVLASTGATVVLVLAFLFIPLSLVTGEYGHVVVEVLLAIASLWYVTRVMRADRRERRAAEALLPPQRRPAPRVPRQPVTFQVRETLAAMGIWFALVFAFDALVLGLGIAANIGISFFAAFMLATLTVTGRHMMFRLTQEDDER
;
A
#
# COMPACT_ATOMS: atom_id res chain seq x y z
N MET A 1 -6.05 26.17 -2.51
CA MET A 1 -6.07 25.75 -1.09
C MET A 1 -6.69 24.37 -0.87
N ARG A 2 -7.91 24.10 -1.38
CA ARG A 2 -8.60 22.81 -1.18
C ARG A 2 -7.80 21.56 -1.62
N ARG A 3 -7.12 21.60 -2.77
CA ARG A 3 -6.25 20.49 -3.25
C ARG A 3 -5.04 20.24 -2.35
N ALA A 4 -4.33 21.29 -1.92
CA ALA A 4 -3.14 21.15 -1.06
C ALA A 4 -3.50 20.54 0.30
N ALA A 5 -4.64 20.96 0.88
CA ALA A 5 -5.19 20.37 2.10
C ALA A 5 -5.56 18.89 1.92
N THR A 6 -6.19 18.52 0.79
CA THR A 6 -6.49 17.11 0.50
C THR A 6 -5.23 16.27 0.37
N VAL A 7 -4.19 16.80 -0.30
CA VAL A 7 -2.89 16.11 -0.44
C VAL A 7 -2.27 15.91 0.94
N LEU A 8 -2.11 16.98 1.74
CA LEU A 8 -1.55 16.90 3.09
C LEU A 8 -2.33 15.94 3.99
N ALA A 9 -3.66 15.99 3.97
CA ALA A 9 -4.50 15.09 4.74
C ALA A 9 -4.36 13.62 4.27
N SER A 10 -4.26 13.39 2.96
CA SER A 10 -4.05 12.03 2.43
C SER A 10 -2.67 11.49 2.77
N THR A 11 -1.63 12.34 2.74
CA THR A 11 -0.27 11.97 3.17
C THR A 11 -0.26 11.66 4.66
N GLY A 12 -0.85 12.53 5.49
CA GLY A 12 -0.98 12.31 6.93
C GLY A 12 -1.72 11.01 7.26
N ALA A 13 -2.87 10.76 6.63
CA ALA A 13 -3.61 9.51 6.80
C ALA A 13 -2.79 8.28 6.36
N THR A 14 -1.98 8.40 5.31
CA THR A 14 -1.09 7.30 4.88
C THR A 14 0.01 7.04 5.90
N VAL A 15 0.61 8.09 6.48
CA VAL A 15 1.60 7.95 7.56
C VAL A 15 0.97 7.31 8.79
N VAL A 16 -0.21 7.78 9.22
CA VAL A 16 -0.96 7.20 10.34
C VAL A 16 -1.29 5.73 10.08
N LEU A 17 -1.66 5.37 8.85
CA LEU A 17 -1.91 3.98 8.48
C LEU A 17 -0.65 3.11 8.64
N VAL A 18 0.50 3.56 8.13
CA VAL A 18 1.77 2.84 8.25
C VAL A 18 2.19 2.70 9.71
N LEU A 19 2.05 3.77 10.49
CA LEU A 19 2.34 3.75 11.93
C LEU A 19 1.42 2.80 12.68
N ALA A 20 0.12 2.79 12.38
CA ALA A 20 -0.82 1.85 12.98
C ALA A 20 -0.41 0.40 12.67
N PHE A 21 -0.02 0.09 11.43
CA PHE A 21 0.49 -1.24 11.08
C PHE A 21 1.79 -1.62 11.81
N LEU A 22 2.62 -0.64 12.16
CA LEU A 22 3.82 -0.85 12.97
C LEU A 22 3.50 -1.06 14.45
N PHE A 23 2.53 -0.31 15.00
CA PHE A 23 2.23 -0.34 16.42
C PHE A 23 1.32 -1.49 16.84
N ILE A 24 0.40 -1.97 15.98
CA ILE A 24 -0.43 -3.16 16.24
C ILE A 24 0.38 -4.35 16.77
N PRO A 25 1.46 -4.79 16.08
CA PRO A 25 2.26 -5.89 16.58
C PRO A 25 3.00 -5.55 17.88
N LEU A 26 3.47 -4.31 18.04
CA LEU A 26 4.12 -3.88 19.28
C LEU A 26 3.16 -3.95 20.47
N SER A 27 1.96 -3.40 20.32
CA SER A 27 0.90 -3.38 21.33
C SER A 27 0.40 -4.79 21.68
N LEU A 28 0.39 -5.71 20.72
CA LEU A 28 0.12 -7.13 20.97
C LEU A 28 1.21 -7.79 21.82
N VAL A 29 2.48 -7.47 21.57
CA VAL A 29 3.62 -8.03 22.31
C VAL A 29 3.69 -7.48 23.73
N THR A 30 3.34 -6.20 23.94
CA THR A 30 3.30 -5.60 25.27
C THR A 30 2.04 -5.95 26.07
N GLY A 31 1.07 -6.65 25.47
CA GLY A 31 -0.18 -7.02 26.12
C GLY A 31 -1.18 -5.87 26.27
N GLU A 32 -0.95 -4.74 25.59
CA GLU A 32 -1.77 -3.53 25.66
C GLU A 32 -2.93 -3.61 24.66
N TYR A 33 -3.86 -4.55 24.89
CA TYR A 33 -4.98 -4.82 23.96
C TYR A 33 -5.87 -3.60 23.71
N GLY A 34 -5.94 -2.65 24.64
CA GLY A 34 -6.63 -1.37 24.44
C GLY A 34 -6.03 -0.54 23.30
N HIS A 35 -4.70 -0.50 23.20
CA HIS A 35 -3.99 0.20 22.12
C HIS A 35 -4.22 -0.50 20.78
N VAL A 36 -4.21 -1.84 20.75
CA VAL A 36 -4.48 -2.62 19.53
C VAL A 36 -5.83 -2.24 18.92
N VAL A 37 -6.89 -2.11 19.74
CA VAL A 37 -8.22 -1.71 19.26
C VAL A 37 -8.18 -0.31 18.64
N VAL A 38 -7.53 0.64 19.31
CA VAL A 38 -7.40 2.02 18.83
C VAL A 38 -6.61 2.09 17.52
N GLU A 39 -5.51 1.37 17.42
CA GLU A 39 -4.64 1.31 16.24
C GLU A 39 -5.36 0.66 15.05
N VAL A 40 -6.10 -0.43 15.26
CA VAL A 40 -6.92 -1.07 14.22
C VAL A 40 -8.00 -0.11 13.70
N LEU A 41 -8.69 0.60 14.60
CA LEU A 41 -9.69 1.60 14.21
C LEU A 41 -9.06 2.75 13.41
N LEU A 42 -7.89 3.24 13.83
CA LEU A 42 -7.11 4.25 13.11
C LEU A 42 -6.68 3.77 11.73
N ALA A 43 -6.25 2.52 11.61
CA ALA A 43 -5.90 1.91 10.33
C ALA A 43 -7.10 1.84 9.39
N ILE A 44 -8.25 1.37 9.88
CA ILE A 44 -9.49 1.29 9.09
C ILE A 44 -9.94 2.69 8.65
N ALA A 45 -9.96 3.67 9.55
CA ALA A 45 -10.36 5.04 9.25
C ALA A 45 -9.43 5.70 8.22
N SER A 46 -8.12 5.52 8.37
CA SER A 46 -7.11 6.03 7.44
C SER A 46 -7.25 5.41 6.06
N LEU A 47 -7.39 4.07 5.99
CA LEU A 47 -7.59 3.35 4.73
C LEU A 47 -8.89 3.77 4.04
N TRP A 48 -9.98 3.90 4.79
CA TRP A 48 -11.26 4.37 4.28
C TRP A 48 -11.15 5.79 3.71
N TYR A 49 -10.47 6.69 4.42
CA TYR A 49 -10.29 8.08 3.97
C TYR A 49 -9.46 8.14 2.67
N VAL A 50 -8.31 7.46 2.62
CA VAL A 50 -7.46 7.44 1.43
C VAL A 50 -8.19 6.84 0.23
N THR A 51 -8.86 5.70 0.41
CA THR A 51 -9.64 5.07 -0.67
C THR A 51 -10.79 5.96 -1.16
N ARG A 52 -11.47 6.67 -0.26
CA ARG A 52 -12.50 7.65 -0.60
C ARG A 52 -11.93 8.79 -1.44
N VAL A 53 -10.81 9.39 -1.02
CA VAL A 53 -10.14 10.48 -1.75
C VAL A 53 -9.71 10.01 -3.15
N MET A 54 -9.09 8.83 -3.25
CA MET A 54 -8.70 8.26 -4.54
C MET A 54 -9.89 8.01 -5.46
N ARG A 55 -11.02 7.53 -4.92
CA ARG A 55 -12.25 7.33 -5.71
C ARG A 55 -12.83 8.65 -6.20
N ALA A 56 -12.80 9.69 -5.36
CA ALA A 56 -13.25 11.03 -5.75
C ALA A 56 -12.36 11.62 -6.87
N ASP A 57 -11.04 11.58 -6.70
CA ASP A 57 -10.09 12.05 -7.72
C ASP A 57 -10.27 11.33 -9.06
N ARG A 58 -10.45 9.99 -9.04
CA ARG A 58 -10.75 9.21 -10.25
C ARG A 58 -12.05 9.61 -10.92
N ARG A 59 -13.10 9.94 -10.16
CA ARG A 59 -14.39 10.38 -10.70
C ARG A 59 -14.26 11.76 -11.35
N GLU A 60 -13.59 12.70 -10.68
CA GLU A 60 -13.34 14.04 -11.22
C GLU A 60 -12.53 14.00 -12.51
N ARG A 61 -11.48 13.18 -12.57
CA ARG A 61 -10.68 13.00 -13.80
C ARG A 61 -11.52 12.47 -14.97
N ARG A 62 -12.35 11.45 -14.74
CA ARG A 62 -13.24 10.89 -15.78
C ARG A 62 -14.26 11.91 -16.27
N ALA A 63 -14.82 12.72 -15.36
CA ALA A 63 -15.75 13.79 -15.74
C ALA A 63 -15.05 14.88 -16.57
N ALA A 64 -13.83 15.28 -16.19
CA ALA A 64 -13.04 16.23 -16.95
C ALA A 64 -12.65 15.69 -18.34
N GLU A 65 -12.29 14.41 -18.44
CA GLU A 65 -11.98 13.76 -19.72
C GLU A 65 -13.20 13.67 -20.66
N ALA A 66 -14.41 13.46 -20.11
CA ALA A 66 -15.64 13.42 -20.90
C ALA A 66 -15.99 14.78 -21.54
N LEU A 67 -15.59 15.88 -20.89
CA LEU A 67 -15.82 17.25 -21.38
C LEU A 67 -14.85 17.67 -22.49
N LEU A 68 -13.78 16.91 -22.76
CA LEU A 68 -12.85 17.22 -23.83
C LEU A 68 -13.46 16.94 -25.21
N PRO A 69 -13.16 17.77 -26.24
CA PRO A 69 -13.50 17.47 -27.62
C PRO A 69 -12.99 16.08 -28.04
N PRO A 70 -13.72 15.31 -28.85
CA PRO A 70 -13.37 13.93 -29.17
C PRO A 70 -11.95 13.76 -29.74
N GLN A 71 -11.40 14.77 -30.42
CA GLN A 71 -10.03 14.76 -30.95
C GLN A 71 -8.94 14.96 -29.88
N ARG A 72 -9.28 15.50 -28.70
CA ARG A 72 -8.36 15.72 -27.56
C ARG A 72 -8.58 14.75 -26.40
N ARG A 73 -9.56 13.84 -26.53
CA ARG A 73 -9.76 12.79 -25.53
C ARG A 73 -8.54 11.87 -25.53
N PRO A 74 -7.95 11.56 -24.36
CA PRO A 74 -6.93 10.53 -24.27
C PRO A 74 -7.45 9.26 -24.94
N ALA A 75 -6.61 8.61 -25.75
CA ALA A 75 -6.98 7.32 -26.35
C ALA A 75 -7.50 6.38 -25.24
N PRO A 76 -8.58 5.63 -25.47
CA PRO A 76 -9.05 4.65 -24.51
C PRO A 76 -7.86 3.76 -24.15
N ARG A 77 -7.42 3.84 -22.88
CA ARG A 77 -6.41 2.90 -22.37
C ARG A 77 -7.09 1.55 -22.30
N VAL A 78 -7.14 0.83 -23.41
CA VAL A 78 -7.54 -0.57 -23.45
C VAL A 78 -6.42 -1.30 -22.75
N PRO A 79 -6.61 -1.77 -21.50
CA PRO A 79 -5.59 -2.57 -20.86
C PRO A 79 -5.43 -3.82 -21.71
N ARG A 80 -4.26 -4.05 -22.32
CA ARG A 80 -4.00 -5.26 -23.15
C ARG A 80 -4.29 -6.54 -22.36
N GLN A 81 -4.20 -6.46 -21.04
CA GLN A 81 -4.75 -7.42 -20.08
C GLN A 81 -5.38 -6.66 -18.92
N PRO A 82 -6.46 -7.18 -18.30
CA PRO A 82 -6.96 -6.63 -17.06
C PRO A 82 -5.84 -6.68 -16.02
N VAL A 83 -5.32 -5.51 -15.62
CA VAL A 83 -4.49 -5.37 -14.43
C VAL A 83 -5.42 -5.63 -13.25
N THR A 84 -5.71 -6.91 -13.01
CA THR A 84 -6.31 -7.32 -11.75
C THR A 84 -5.33 -6.87 -10.68
N PHE A 85 -5.84 -6.14 -9.69
CA PHE A 85 -5.04 -5.80 -8.52
C PHE A 85 -4.45 -7.12 -8.03
N GLN A 86 -3.13 -7.24 -8.08
CA GLN A 86 -2.42 -8.51 -7.93
C GLN A 86 -2.41 -8.93 -6.45
N VAL A 87 -3.57 -8.95 -5.79
CA VAL A 87 -3.74 -9.28 -4.37
C VAL A 87 -3.08 -10.62 -4.09
N ARG A 88 -3.23 -11.59 -4.99
CA ARG A 88 -2.58 -12.90 -4.88
C ARG A 88 -1.06 -12.81 -4.90
N GLU A 89 -0.46 -12.08 -5.83
CA GLU A 89 1.02 -11.91 -5.84
C GLU A 89 1.50 -11.04 -4.69
N THR A 90 0.72 -10.03 -4.26
CA THR A 90 1.08 -9.19 -3.12
C THR A 90 1.07 -10.00 -1.83
N LEU A 91 0.04 -10.83 -1.62
CA LEU A 91 -0.02 -11.74 -0.49
C LEU A 91 1.07 -12.81 -0.56
N ALA A 92 1.38 -13.34 -1.75
CA ALA A 92 2.47 -14.29 -1.93
C ALA A 92 3.84 -13.66 -1.60
N ALA A 93 4.12 -12.46 -2.13
CA ALA A 93 5.34 -11.72 -1.83
C ALA A 93 5.45 -11.39 -0.34
N MET A 94 4.34 -10.98 0.28
CA MET A 94 4.29 -10.72 1.72
C MET A 94 4.55 -11.99 2.53
N GLY A 95 3.96 -13.14 2.15
CA GLY A 95 4.23 -14.42 2.81
C GLY A 95 5.70 -14.84 2.70
N ILE A 96 6.32 -14.66 1.53
CA ILE A 96 7.73 -14.96 1.31
C ILE A 96 8.61 -14.06 2.18
N TRP A 97 8.38 -12.75 2.16
CA TRP A 97 9.15 -11.83 2.99
C TRP A 97 8.95 -12.07 4.47
N PHE A 98 7.73 -12.41 4.90
CA PHE A 98 7.47 -12.78 6.29
C PHE A 98 8.29 -14.00 6.70
N ALA A 99 8.28 -15.06 5.91
CA ALA A 99 9.06 -16.27 6.22
C ALA A 99 10.57 -15.99 6.26
N LEU A 100 11.08 -15.18 5.33
CA LEU A 100 12.49 -14.81 5.28
C LEU A 100 12.91 -13.96 6.48
N VAL A 101 12.17 -12.90 6.80
CA VAL A 101 12.47 -12.02 7.94
C VAL A 101 12.32 -12.81 9.24
N PHE A 102 11.26 -13.60 9.38
CA PHE A 102 11.03 -14.39 10.59
C PHE A 102 12.14 -15.40 10.84
N ALA A 103 12.57 -16.11 9.79
CA ALA A 103 13.69 -17.04 9.88
C ALA A 103 14.99 -16.31 10.21
N PHE A 104 15.26 -15.16 9.58
CA PHE A 104 16.45 -14.35 9.87
C PHE A 104 16.46 -13.86 11.32
N ASP A 105 15.37 -13.27 11.78
CA ASP A 105 15.23 -12.74 13.14
C ASP A 105 15.33 -13.83 14.20
N ALA A 106 14.80 -15.03 13.92
CA ALA A 106 14.90 -16.19 14.82
C ALA A 106 16.32 -16.78 14.86
N LEU A 107 16.95 -16.97 13.70
CA LEU A 107 18.21 -17.71 13.58
C LEU A 107 19.45 -16.82 13.80
N VAL A 108 19.39 -15.55 13.40
CA VAL A 108 20.52 -14.62 13.43
C VAL A 108 20.42 -13.67 14.63
N LEU A 109 19.25 -13.09 14.86
CA LEU A 109 19.06 -12.09 15.93
C LEU A 109 18.59 -12.70 17.25
N GLY A 110 18.18 -13.98 17.25
CA GLY A 110 17.73 -14.69 18.44
C GLY A 110 16.46 -14.08 19.06
N LEU A 111 15.61 -13.43 18.25
CA LEU A 111 14.40 -12.76 18.73
C LEU A 111 13.37 -13.78 19.21
N GLY A 112 12.75 -13.50 20.36
CA GLY A 112 11.66 -14.30 20.89
C GLY A 112 10.44 -14.30 19.95
N ILE A 113 9.71 -15.42 19.92
CA ILE A 113 8.63 -15.70 18.96
C ILE A 113 7.61 -14.55 18.87
N ALA A 114 7.16 -14.01 20.01
CA ALA A 114 6.16 -12.96 20.03
C ALA A 114 6.63 -11.66 19.33
N ALA A 115 7.82 -11.17 19.69
CA ALA A 115 8.41 -9.97 19.06
C ALA A 115 8.68 -10.20 17.57
N ASN A 116 9.17 -11.38 17.22
CA ASN A 116 9.52 -11.74 15.86
C ASN A 116 8.29 -11.76 14.91
N ILE A 117 7.15 -12.31 15.34
CA ILE A 117 5.91 -12.28 14.55
C ILE A 117 5.57 -10.85 14.15
N GLY A 118 5.67 -9.94 15.11
CA GLY A 118 5.30 -8.55 14.90
C GLY A 118 6.21 -7.80 13.94
N ILE A 119 7.51 -7.87 14.18
CA ILE A 119 8.55 -7.24 13.35
C ILE A 119 8.50 -7.81 11.93
N SER A 120 8.44 -9.13 11.80
CA SER A 120 8.38 -9.83 10.52
C SER A 120 7.13 -9.46 9.72
N PHE A 121 5.98 -9.31 10.36
CA PHE A 121 4.75 -8.91 9.67
C PHE A 121 4.86 -7.49 9.09
N PHE A 122 5.38 -6.56 9.87
CA PHE A 122 5.60 -5.18 9.41
C PHE A 122 6.64 -5.12 8.27
N ALA A 123 7.80 -5.75 8.46
CA ALA A 123 8.85 -5.77 7.46
C ALA A 123 8.37 -6.41 6.15
N ALA A 124 7.63 -7.52 6.25
CA ALA A 124 7.04 -8.20 5.10
C ALA A 124 6.07 -7.32 4.33
N PHE A 125 5.20 -6.58 5.03
CA PHE A 125 4.28 -5.63 4.40
C PHE A 125 5.03 -4.53 3.63
N MET A 126 6.06 -3.94 4.25
CA MET A 126 6.88 -2.91 3.60
C MET A 126 7.63 -3.45 2.38
N LEU A 127 8.28 -4.59 2.51
CA LEU A 127 9.05 -5.23 1.44
C LEU A 127 8.16 -5.72 0.29
N ALA A 128 6.98 -6.28 0.59
CA ALA A 128 6.02 -6.66 -0.43
C ALA A 128 5.51 -5.44 -1.21
N THR A 129 5.20 -4.35 -0.51
CA THR A 129 4.76 -3.09 -1.14
C THR A 129 5.84 -2.53 -2.07
N LEU A 130 7.10 -2.52 -1.62
CA LEU A 130 8.24 -2.12 -2.45
C LEU A 130 8.45 -3.05 -3.64
N THR A 131 8.33 -4.36 -3.46
CA THR A 131 8.50 -5.36 -4.52
C THR A 131 7.46 -5.16 -5.63
N VAL A 132 6.18 -5.03 -5.25
CA VAL A 132 5.08 -4.86 -6.20
C VAL A 132 5.17 -3.50 -6.89
N THR A 133 5.46 -2.43 -6.15
CA THR A 133 5.60 -1.08 -6.71
C THR A 133 6.81 -0.99 -7.65
N GLY A 134 7.95 -1.56 -7.26
CA GLY A 134 9.17 -1.61 -8.06
C GLY A 134 8.97 -2.40 -9.36
N ARG A 135 8.30 -3.55 -9.30
CA ARG A 135 7.92 -4.33 -10.49
C ARG A 135 7.07 -3.49 -11.46
N HIS A 136 6.06 -2.78 -10.95
CA HIS A 136 5.22 -1.92 -11.79
C HIS A 136 5.98 -0.75 -12.43
N MET A 137 6.98 -0.17 -11.75
CA MET A 137 7.86 0.84 -12.35
C MET A 137 8.77 0.23 -13.43
N MET A 138 9.37 -0.94 -13.16
CA MET A 138 10.23 -1.62 -14.13
C MET A 138 9.48 -1.95 -15.43
N PHE A 139 8.25 -2.45 -15.34
CA PHE A 139 7.42 -2.72 -16.53
C PHE A 139 7.10 -1.47 -17.35
N ARG A 140 6.99 -0.29 -16.72
CA ARG A 140 6.77 0.95 -17.44
C ARG A 140 8.01 1.41 -18.18
N LEU A 141 9.17 1.31 -17.53
CA LEU A 141 10.45 1.69 -18.13
C LEU A 141 10.76 0.81 -19.35
N THR A 142 10.57 -0.51 -19.25
CA THR A 142 10.81 -1.42 -20.38
C THR A 142 9.80 -1.28 -21.52
N GLN A 143 8.55 -0.88 -21.23
CA GLN A 143 7.58 -0.58 -22.28
C GLN A 143 7.85 0.75 -22.99
N GLU A 144 8.40 1.74 -22.29
CA GLU A 144 8.80 3.03 -22.89
C GLU A 144 10.04 2.89 -23.80
N ASP A 145 10.90 1.90 -23.55
CA ASP A 145 12.08 1.60 -24.37
C ASP A 145 11.75 0.84 -25.68
N ASP A 146 10.72 -0.01 -25.69
CA ASP A 146 10.29 -0.75 -26.90
C ASP A 146 9.51 0.12 -27.91
N GLU A 147 9.03 1.30 -27.50
CA GLU A 147 8.28 2.24 -28.36
C GLU A 147 9.18 3.31 -29.03
N ARG A 148 10.50 3.29 -28.80
CA ARG A 148 11.50 4.18 -29.45
C ARG A 148 12.25 3.49 -30.58
#